data_AF-A0A955R8V2-F1
#
_entry.id   AF-A0A955R8V2-F1
#
_cell.length_a   1.000
_cell.length_b   1.000
_cell.length_c   1.000
_cell.angle_alpha   90.00
_cell.angle_beta   90.00
_cell.angle_gamma   90.00
#
_symmetry.space_group_name_H-M   'P 1'
#
loop_
_entity.id
_entity.type
_entity.pdbx_description
1 polymer ?
#
loop_
_entity_poly.entity_id
_entity_poly.type
_entity_poly.pdbx_seq_one_letter_code
_entity_poly.pdbx_strand_id
1 'polypeptide(L)'
;VALQDLGRFARSRFTGPVVGLTGSSGKTTTRAFTALALSPLGPVHQTVGNLNNHLGVPMTLCAVEPEARAMVVEMGTSSPGEIGFLAELATPDIRLIVNVGPAHLQELGGLDGVAVEKGAIFATARPGDVLVKNMADPRVAALPVPAGVRVVTVGTRDSDVRVVATASTEALGMRVMFATPEGEFA
;
A
#
# COMPACT_ATOMS: atom_id res chain seq x y z
N VAL A 1 -6.55 -6.67 -22.17
CA VAL A 1 -6.78 -5.25 -22.55
C VAL A 1 -8.19 -4.79 -22.16
N ALA A 2 -9.27 -5.40 -22.68
CA ALA A 2 -10.64 -4.95 -22.37
C ALA A 2 -10.99 -4.87 -20.87
N LEU A 3 -10.62 -5.88 -20.07
CA LEU A 3 -10.87 -5.87 -18.62
C LEU A 3 -10.11 -4.74 -17.90
N GLN A 4 -8.88 -4.48 -18.32
CA GLN A 4 -8.06 -3.41 -17.75
C GLN A 4 -8.61 -2.04 -18.14
N ASP A 5 -9.11 -1.88 -19.38
CA ASP A 5 -9.76 -0.64 -19.82
C ASP A 5 -11.04 -0.37 -19.03
N LEU A 6 -11.83 -1.41 -18.76
CA LEU A 6 -12.98 -1.31 -17.86
C LEU A 6 -12.56 -0.91 -16.44
N GLY A 7 -11.48 -1.50 -15.92
CA GLY A 7 -10.91 -1.13 -14.62
C GLY A 7 -10.47 0.34 -14.55
N ARG A 8 -9.80 0.85 -15.58
CA ARG A 8 -9.43 2.27 -15.69
C ARG A 8 -10.66 3.17 -15.70
N PHE A 9 -11.67 2.79 -16.48
CA PHE A 9 -12.91 3.53 -16.56
C PHE A 9 -13.63 3.59 -15.20
N ALA A 10 -13.74 2.46 -14.50
CA ALA A 10 -14.29 2.39 -13.15
C ALA A 10 -13.49 3.26 -12.17
N ARG A 11 -12.16 3.15 -12.17
CA ARG A 11 -11.29 3.97 -11.31
C ARG A 11 -11.45 5.47 -11.57
N SER A 12 -11.61 5.88 -12.82
CA SER A 12 -11.79 7.30 -13.20
C SER A 12 -13.09 7.93 -12.66
N ARG A 13 -14.08 7.11 -12.32
CA ARG A 13 -15.35 7.55 -11.74
C ARG A 13 -15.34 7.61 -10.23
N PHE A 14 -14.40 6.93 -9.59
CA PHE A 14 -14.23 6.97 -8.14
C PHE A 14 -13.44 8.22 -7.73
N THR A 15 -14.03 9.07 -6.89
CA THR A 15 -13.44 10.36 -6.46
C THR A 15 -12.92 10.35 -5.03
N GLY A 16 -13.15 9.27 -4.28
CA GLY A 16 -12.59 9.11 -2.93
C GLY A 16 -11.09 8.80 -2.96
N PRO A 17 -10.40 8.91 -1.81
CA PRO A 17 -9.00 8.53 -1.68
C PRO A 17 -8.78 7.04 -1.94
N VAL A 18 -7.70 6.74 -2.66
CA VAL A 18 -7.25 5.38 -2.96
C VAL A 18 -5.89 5.13 -2.34
N VAL A 19 -5.83 4.13 -1.46
CA VAL A 19 -4.58 3.61 -0.88
C VAL A 19 -4.13 2.40 -1.70
N GLY A 20 -2.92 2.45 -2.24
CA GLY A 20 -2.28 1.35 -2.95
C GLY A 20 -1.14 0.77 -2.12
N LEU A 21 -1.09 -0.56 -2.00
CA LEU A 21 -0.05 -1.21 -1.22
C LEU A 21 0.55 -2.44 -1.86
N THR A 22 1.86 -2.62 -1.65
CA THR A 22 2.58 -3.84 -1.98
C THR A 22 3.54 -4.22 -0.85
N GLY A 23 4.14 -5.40 -0.94
CA GLY A 23 5.05 -5.95 0.06
C GLY A 23 5.35 -7.42 -0.20
N SER A 24 6.40 -7.96 0.39
CA SER A 24 6.66 -9.41 0.32
C SER A 24 5.68 -10.14 1.25
N SER A 25 5.54 -9.64 2.48
CA SER A 25 4.66 -10.22 3.50
C SER A 25 3.82 -9.14 4.20
N GLY A 26 2.70 -9.53 4.81
CA GLY A 26 1.84 -8.62 5.60
C GLY A 26 0.87 -7.75 4.79
N LYS A 27 0.89 -7.80 3.45
CA LYS A 27 0.00 -7.03 2.56
C LYS A 27 -1.48 -7.10 2.98
N THR A 28 -2.02 -8.31 3.10
CA THR A 28 -3.43 -8.54 3.43
C THR A 28 -3.81 -8.02 4.81
N THR A 29 -2.92 -8.18 5.80
CA THR A 29 -3.12 -7.63 7.15
C THR A 29 -3.08 -6.10 7.12
N THR A 30 -2.08 -5.51 6.46
CA THR A 30 -1.96 -4.05 6.31
C THR A 30 -3.16 -3.48 5.56
N ARG A 31 -3.64 -4.13 4.51
CA ARG A 31 -4.86 -3.75 3.77
C ARG A 31 -6.07 -3.72 4.70
N ALA A 32 -6.30 -4.78 5.45
CA ALA A 32 -7.44 -4.90 6.36
C ALA A 32 -7.39 -3.82 7.47
N PHE A 33 -6.22 -3.60 8.08
CA PHE A 33 -6.05 -2.55 9.08
C PHE A 33 -6.19 -1.14 8.51
N THR A 34 -5.71 -0.92 7.28
CA THR A 34 -5.90 0.37 6.58
C THR A 34 -7.39 0.61 6.33
N ALA A 35 -8.12 -0.39 5.83
CA ALA A 35 -9.55 -0.26 5.60
C ALA A 35 -10.32 -0.01 6.90
N LEU A 36 -9.94 -0.68 7.99
CA LEU A 36 -10.52 -0.43 9.32
C LEU A 36 -10.24 0.99 9.81
N ALA A 37 -9.02 1.48 9.67
CA ALA A 37 -8.64 2.84 10.07
C ALA A 37 -9.37 3.92 9.26
N LEU A 38 -9.74 3.63 8.01
CA LEU A 38 -10.51 4.51 7.14
C LEU A 38 -12.04 4.41 7.33
N SER A 39 -12.52 3.41 8.07
CA SER A 39 -13.96 3.20 8.29
C SER A 39 -14.72 4.39 8.92
N PRO A 40 -14.11 5.29 9.72
CA PRO A 40 -14.79 6.51 10.16
C PRO A 40 -15.19 7.46 9.03
N LEU A 41 -14.56 7.35 7.85
CA LEU A 41 -14.95 8.11 6.67
C LEU A 41 -16.24 7.59 6.01
N GLY A 42 -16.67 6.37 6.35
CA GLY A 42 -17.80 5.64 5.77
C GLY A 42 -17.37 4.30 5.14
N PRO A 43 -18.19 3.70 4.27
CA PRO A 43 -17.87 2.41 3.64
C PRO A 43 -16.53 2.44 2.90
N VAL A 44 -15.69 1.43 3.10
CA VAL A 44 -14.36 1.33 2.47
C VAL A 44 -14.32 0.12 1.54
N HIS A 45 -14.13 0.36 0.25
CA HIS A 45 -13.91 -0.70 -0.72
C HIS A 45 -12.49 -1.23 -0.60
N GLN A 46 -12.27 -2.53 -0.71
CA GLN A 46 -10.91 -3.07 -0.64
C GLN A 46 -10.76 -4.34 -1.48
N THR A 47 -9.53 -4.67 -1.87
CA THR A 47 -9.23 -5.94 -2.54
C THR A 47 -9.76 -7.12 -1.71
N VAL A 48 -10.51 -8.01 -2.37
CA VAL A 48 -11.08 -9.23 -1.76
C VAL A 48 -10.20 -10.43 -2.12
N GLY A 49 -9.92 -11.29 -1.14
CA GLY A 49 -9.12 -12.50 -1.34
C GLY A 49 -7.74 -12.19 -1.93
N ASN A 50 -7.39 -12.87 -3.01
CA ASN A 50 -6.12 -12.74 -3.74
C ASN A 50 -6.26 -11.98 -5.07
N LEU A 51 -7.27 -11.10 -5.20
CA LEU A 51 -7.50 -10.29 -6.40
C LEU A 51 -6.50 -9.12 -6.52
N ASN A 52 -5.21 -9.42 -6.46
CA ASN A 52 -4.11 -8.45 -6.40
C ASN A 52 -3.18 -8.48 -7.63
N ASN A 53 -3.58 -9.15 -8.72
CA ASN A 53 -2.80 -9.30 -9.95
C ASN A 53 -3.45 -8.59 -11.16
N HIS A 54 -2.96 -8.87 -12.37
CA HIS A 54 -3.40 -8.25 -13.63
C HIS A 54 -4.88 -8.51 -13.99
N LEU A 55 -5.53 -9.50 -13.38
CA LEU A 55 -6.98 -9.73 -13.49
C LEU A 55 -7.74 -9.19 -12.27
N GLY A 56 -7.20 -9.45 -11.09
CA GLY A 56 -7.85 -9.13 -9.83
C GLY A 56 -7.95 -7.64 -9.52
N VAL A 57 -6.92 -6.85 -9.81
CA VAL A 57 -6.99 -5.39 -9.59
C VAL A 57 -8.07 -4.75 -10.46
N PRO A 58 -8.15 -4.97 -11.79
CA PRO A 58 -9.27 -4.45 -12.57
C PRO A 58 -10.64 -4.87 -12.02
N MET A 59 -10.81 -6.13 -11.62
CA MET A 59 -12.06 -6.61 -11.02
C MET A 59 -12.38 -5.88 -9.71
N THR A 60 -11.37 -5.64 -8.87
CA THR A 60 -11.50 -4.85 -7.65
C THR A 60 -11.98 -3.44 -7.99
N LEU A 61 -11.38 -2.78 -8.97
CA LEU A 61 -11.77 -1.41 -9.36
C LEU A 61 -13.20 -1.35 -9.89
N CYS A 62 -13.63 -2.35 -10.68
CA CYS A 62 -14.98 -2.43 -11.23
C CYS A 62 -16.05 -2.73 -10.16
N ALA A 63 -15.67 -3.38 -9.07
CA ALA A 63 -16.59 -3.79 -8.01
C ALA A 63 -16.80 -2.71 -6.94
N VAL A 64 -16.27 -1.50 -7.11
CA VAL A 64 -16.45 -0.41 -6.14
C VAL A 64 -17.94 -0.02 -6.05
N GLU A 65 -18.47 -0.02 -4.83
CA GLU A 65 -19.85 0.41 -4.58
C GLU A 65 -19.97 1.94 -4.62
N PRO A 66 -21.08 2.51 -5.11
CA PRO A 66 -21.30 3.96 -5.17
C PRO A 66 -21.17 4.68 -3.81
N GLU A 67 -21.47 3.97 -2.72
CA GLU A 67 -21.43 4.48 -1.35
C GLU A 67 -20.02 4.49 -0.75
N ALA A 68 -19.05 3.86 -1.41
CA ALA A 68 -17.67 3.78 -0.95
C ALA A 68 -17.05 5.18 -0.81
N ARG A 69 -16.43 5.43 0.32
CA ARG A 69 -15.79 6.70 0.69
C ARG A 69 -14.28 6.65 0.55
N ALA A 70 -13.69 5.46 0.58
CA ALA A 70 -12.28 5.23 0.30
C ALA A 70 -12.10 3.86 -0.36
N MET A 71 -10.92 3.65 -0.95
CA MET A 71 -10.53 2.36 -1.54
C MET A 71 -9.14 1.93 -1.05
N VAL A 72 -8.95 0.63 -0.76
CA VAL A 72 -7.65 0.05 -0.44
C VAL A 72 -7.32 -1.09 -1.42
N VAL A 73 -6.36 -0.86 -2.30
CA VAL A 73 -5.96 -1.77 -3.37
C VAL A 73 -4.64 -2.47 -3.02
N GLU A 74 -4.70 -3.78 -2.83
CA GLU A 74 -3.53 -4.64 -2.66
C GLU A 74 -2.96 -5.05 -4.02
N MET A 75 -1.63 -4.94 -4.19
CA MET A 75 -0.92 -5.26 -5.42
C MET A 75 0.16 -6.32 -5.17
N GLY A 76 0.01 -7.45 -5.83
CA GLY A 76 0.94 -8.57 -5.87
C GLY A 76 1.76 -8.57 -7.15
N THR A 77 2.87 -9.31 -7.12
CA THR A 77 3.77 -9.48 -8.25
C THR A 77 4.45 -10.83 -8.13
N SER A 78 4.61 -11.49 -9.26
CA SER A 78 5.41 -12.69 -9.48
C SER A 78 6.46 -12.48 -10.56
N SER A 79 6.36 -11.41 -11.37
CA SER A 79 7.25 -11.11 -12.49
C SER A 79 7.59 -9.62 -12.55
N PRO A 80 8.75 -9.23 -13.12
CA PRO A 80 9.09 -7.82 -13.29
C PRO A 80 8.05 -7.04 -14.11
N GLY A 81 7.77 -5.82 -13.67
CA GLY A 81 6.88 -4.86 -14.33
C GLY A 81 5.42 -4.89 -13.88
N GLU A 82 5.02 -5.84 -13.04
CA GLU A 82 3.62 -6.00 -12.63
C GLU A 82 3.18 -4.89 -11.67
N ILE A 83 3.95 -4.55 -10.64
CA ILE A 83 3.54 -3.52 -9.66
C ILE A 83 3.35 -2.16 -10.32
N GLY A 84 4.27 -1.76 -11.21
CA GLY A 84 4.15 -0.48 -11.94
C GLY A 84 2.86 -0.43 -12.74
N PHE A 85 2.57 -1.49 -13.50
CA PHE A 85 1.34 -1.62 -14.27
C PHE A 85 0.07 -1.56 -13.40
N LEU A 86 0.05 -2.28 -12.27
CA LEU A 86 -1.10 -2.29 -11.36
C LEU A 86 -1.29 -0.94 -10.67
N ALA A 87 -0.20 -0.24 -10.34
CA ALA A 87 -0.24 1.10 -9.76
C ALA A 87 -0.74 2.14 -10.77
N GLU A 88 -0.36 2.05 -12.04
CA GLU A 88 -0.92 2.90 -13.10
C GLU A 88 -2.41 2.64 -13.34
N LEU A 89 -2.85 1.39 -13.19
CA LEU A 89 -4.24 1.02 -13.32
C LEU A 89 -5.10 1.55 -12.15
N ALA A 90 -4.62 1.39 -10.92
CA ALA A 90 -5.35 1.80 -9.72
C ALA A 90 -5.21 3.30 -9.40
N THR A 91 -4.18 3.97 -9.93
CA THR A 91 -3.85 5.38 -9.65
C THR A 91 -4.02 5.77 -8.17
N PRO A 92 -3.23 5.21 -7.24
CA PRO A 92 -3.37 5.50 -5.82
C PRO A 92 -2.94 6.92 -5.47
N ASP A 93 -3.67 7.57 -4.56
CA ASP A 93 -3.32 8.85 -3.97
C ASP A 93 -2.33 8.68 -2.81
N ILE A 94 -2.43 7.54 -2.11
CA ILE A 94 -1.55 7.15 -1.01
C ILE A 94 -0.90 5.82 -1.37
N ARG A 95 0.42 5.73 -1.28
CA ARG A 95 1.20 4.58 -1.75
C ARG A 95 2.09 4.08 -0.64
N LEU A 96 2.06 2.77 -0.37
CA LEU A 96 2.89 2.17 0.67
C LEU A 96 3.57 0.88 0.24
N ILE A 97 4.78 0.67 0.73
CA ILE A 97 5.50 -0.59 0.61
C ILE A 97 5.66 -1.13 2.03
N VAL A 98 5.00 -2.25 2.31
CA VAL A 98 5.01 -2.88 3.64
C VAL A 98 6.43 -3.34 3.99
N ASN A 99 7.10 -4.05 3.08
CA ASN A 99 8.48 -4.53 3.20
C ASN A 99 9.01 -5.09 1.87
N VAL A 100 10.33 -5.26 1.81
CA VAL A 100 11.06 -6.03 0.81
C VAL A 100 11.72 -7.23 1.52
N GLY A 101 11.09 -8.39 1.35
CA GLY A 101 11.60 -9.68 1.83
C GLY A 101 11.71 -10.72 0.71
N PRO A 102 12.23 -11.92 1.01
CA PRO A 102 12.41 -12.98 0.03
C PRO A 102 11.06 -13.46 -0.53
N ALA A 103 10.80 -13.14 -1.80
CA ALA A 103 9.65 -13.58 -2.57
C ALA A 103 10.00 -13.52 -4.07
N HIS A 104 9.67 -14.56 -4.84
CA HIS A 104 9.92 -14.62 -6.30
C HIS A 104 11.36 -14.26 -6.69
N LEU A 105 12.33 -14.70 -5.88
CA LEU A 105 13.73 -14.27 -5.99
C LEU A 105 14.35 -14.65 -7.33
N GLN A 106 13.99 -15.82 -7.87
CA GLN A 106 14.55 -16.29 -9.13
C GLN A 106 14.07 -15.43 -10.29
N GLU A 107 12.77 -15.14 -10.34
CA GLU A 107 12.14 -14.34 -11.39
C GLU A 107 12.54 -12.86 -11.29
N LEU A 108 12.71 -12.36 -10.07
CA LEU A 108 13.03 -10.95 -9.82
C LEU A 108 14.54 -10.68 -9.73
N GLY A 109 15.41 -11.68 -9.74
CA GLY A 109 16.85 -11.47 -9.70
C GLY A 109 17.40 -11.10 -8.31
N GLY A 110 16.84 -11.71 -7.26
CA GLY A 110 17.26 -11.51 -5.87
C GLY A 110 16.53 -10.36 -5.17
N LEU A 111 16.91 -10.08 -3.91
CA LEU A 111 16.23 -9.09 -3.06
C LEU A 111 16.24 -7.66 -3.63
N ASP A 112 17.29 -7.29 -4.35
CA ASP A 112 17.39 -5.95 -4.92
C ASP A 112 16.43 -5.80 -6.11
N GLY A 113 16.24 -6.85 -6.89
CA GLY A 113 15.20 -6.85 -7.91
C GLY A 113 13.78 -6.91 -7.32
N VAL A 114 13.58 -7.57 -6.17
CA VAL A 114 12.32 -7.42 -5.40
C VAL A 114 12.09 -5.96 -4.98
N ALA A 115 13.14 -5.25 -4.55
CA ALA A 115 13.05 -3.85 -4.19
C ALA A 115 12.69 -2.96 -5.39
N VAL A 116 13.34 -3.18 -6.54
CA VAL A 116 13.05 -2.47 -7.78
C VAL A 116 11.59 -2.69 -8.20
N GLU A 117 11.15 -3.95 -8.23
CA GLU A 117 9.78 -4.31 -8.61
C GLU A 117 8.76 -3.64 -7.69
N LYS A 118 8.92 -3.75 -6.36
CA LYS A 118 8.00 -3.12 -5.41
C LYS A 118 8.09 -1.60 -5.45
N GLY A 119 9.28 -1.05 -5.67
CA GLY A 119 9.54 0.38 -5.79
C GLY A 119 8.82 1.03 -6.96
N ALA A 120 8.37 0.25 -7.96
CA ALA A 120 7.54 0.75 -9.05
C ALA A 120 6.24 1.41 -8.57
N ILE A 121 5.72 1.04 -7.39
CA ILE A 121 4.55 1.73 -6.81
C ILE A 121 4.87 3.19 -6.45
N PHE A 122 6.10 3.50 -6.04
CA PHE A 122 6.55 4.86 -5.78
C PHE A 122 6.94 5.55 -7.08
N ALA A 123 7.61 4.86 -8.00
CA ALA A 123 8.04 5.44 -9.29
C ALA A 123 6.87 5.98 -10.13
N THR A 124 5.67 5.41 -9.98
CA THR A 124 4.45 5.83 -10.68
C THR A 124 3.65 6.91 -9.93
N ALA A 125 4.21 7.46 -8.84
CA ALA A 125 3.58 8.53 -8.07
C ALA A 125 3.54 9.86 -8.84
N ARG A 126 2.47 10.62 -8.62
CA ARG A 126 2.23 11.91 -9.23
C ARG A 126 2.44 13.03 -8.20
N PRO A 127 2.73 14.26 -8.62
CA PRO A 127 2.76 15.40 -7.71
C PRO A 127 1.45 15.50 -6.92
N GLY A 128 1.56 15.67 -5.60
CA GLY A 128 0.43 15.65 -4.67
C GLY A 128 0.17 14.29 -3.99
N ASP A 129 0.66 13.18 -4.55
CA ASP A 129 0.53 11.86 -3.92
C ASP A 129 1.31 11.80 -2.59
N VAL A 130 0.89 10.89 -1.71
CA VAL A 130 1.56 10.60 -0.43
C VAL A 130 2.27 9.26 -0.50
N LEU A 131 3.57 9.23 -0.17
CA LEU A 131 4.33 8.01 0.00
C LEU A 131 4.49 7.68 1.48
N VAL A 132 4.09 6.47 1.88
CA VAL A 132 4.34 5.92 3.21
C VAL A 132 5.59 5.04 3.13
N LYS A 133 6.70 5.54 3.64
CA LYS A 133 8.02 4.92 3.53
C LYS A 133 8.39 4.19 4.82
N ASN A 134 8.52 2.87 4.76
CA ASN A 134 8.96 2.06 5.89
C ASN A 134 10.48 2.21 6.09
N MET A 135 10.88 2.94 7.12
CA MET A 135 12.29 3.22 7.44
C MET A 135 12.97 2.07 8.18
N ALA A 136 12.20 1.11 8.72
CA ALA A 136 12.77 -0.09 9.33
C ALA A 136 13.25 -1.11 8.27
N ASP A 137 12.86 -0.95 7.00
CA ASP A 137 13.34 -1.75 5.88
C ASP A 137 14.38 -0.95 5.07
N PRO A 138 15.67 -1.35 5.08
CA PRO A 138 16.72 -0.59 4.41
C PRO A 138 16.51 -0.43 2.90
N ARG A 139 15.87 -1.40 2.24
CA ARG A 139 15.62 -1.35 0.79
C ARG A 139 14.50 -0.38 0.48
N VAL A 140 13.42 -0.39 1.27
CA VAL A 140 12.35 0.62 1.15
C VAL A 140 12.88 2.01 1.48
N ALA A 141 13.68 2.14 2.54
CA ALA A 141 14.31 3.39 2.96
C ALA A 141 15.25 3.98 1.88
N ALA A 142 15.91 3.13 1.09
CA ALA A 142 16.80 3.55 0.00
C ALA A 142 16.08 3.92 -1.30
N LEU A 143 14.78 3.61 -1.45
CA LEU A 143 14.06 3.90 -2.68
C LEU A 143 13.99 5.41 -2.96
N PRO A 144 14.12 5.81 -4.25
CA PRO A 144 14.01 7.20 -4.66
C PRO A 144 12.60 7.74 -4.43
N VAL A 145 12.51 9.05 -4.18
CA VAL A 145 11.26 9.77 -3.98
C VAL A 145 11.04 10.68 -5.19
N PRO A 146 9.95 10.51 -5.95
CA PRO A 146 9.64 11.41 -7.06
C PRO A 146 9.40 12.84 -6.58
N ALA A 147 9.65 13.82 -7.46
CA ALA A 147 9.43 15.23 -7.14
C ALA A 147 7.93 15.54 -6.91
N GLY A 148 7.65 16.44 -5.98
CA GLY A 148 6.30 16.96 -5.74
C GLY A 148 5.37 16.04 -4.94
N VAL A 149 5.85 14.90 -4.45
CA VAL A 149 5.09 14.03 -3.52
C VAL A 149 5.32 14.46 -2.06
N ARG A 150 4.37 14.14 -1.19
CA ARG A 150 4.58 14.19 0.26
C ARG A 150 5.09 12.84 0.75
N VAL A 151 6.08 12.84 1.63
CA VAL A 151 6.57 11.62 2.28
C VAL A 151 6.13 11.60 3.73
N VAL A 152 5.63 10.45 4.17
CA VAL A 152 5.39 10.11 5.59
C VAL A 152 6.22 8.88 5.90
N THR A 153 7.07 8.97 6.91
CA THR A 153 7.94 7.88 7.32
C THR A 153 7.32 7.09 8.47
N VAL A 154 7.45 5.76 8.41
CA VAL A 154 7.00 4.83 9.46
C VAL A 154 8.15 3.97 9.94
N GLY A 155 8.21 3.62 11.22
CA GLY A 155 9.29 2.78 11.73
C GLY A 155 9.29 2.60 13.25
N THR A 156 10.45 2.26 13.79
CA THR A 156 10.68 2.09 15.24
C THR A 156 11.58 3.19 15.82
N ARG A 157 12.30 3.94 14.97
CA ARG A 157 13.18 5.06 15.33
C ARG A 157 13.19 6.05 14.16
N ASP A 158 13.44 7.34 14.47
CA ASP A 158 13.70 8.40 13.48
C ASP A 158 12.69 8.46 12.31
N SER A 159 11.41 8.27 12.62
CA SER A 159 10.28 8.32 11.68
C SER A 159 9.17 9.23 12.21
N ASP A 160 8.39 9.80 11.30
CA ASP A 160 7.21 10.63 11.59
C ASP A 160 6.23 9.87 12.46
N VAL A 161 5.90 8.64 12.07
CA VAL A 161 5.07 7.71 12.86
C VAL A 161 5.95 6.56 13.35
N ARG A 162 6.05 6.38 14.67
CA ARG A 162 6.88 5.32 15.24
C ARG A 162 6.25 4.62 16.42
N VAL A 163 6.56 3.34 16.56
CA VAL A 163 6.20 2.56 17.75
C VAL A 163 7.12 2.96 18.90
N VAL A 164 6.54 3.41 20.02
CA VAL A 164 7.27 3.82 21.24
C VAL A 164 7.22 2.76 22.34
N ALA A 165 6.12 2.02 22.46
CA ALA A 165 6.01 0.93 23.43
C ALA A 165 5.04 -0.16 22.94
N THR A 166 5.29 -1.40 23.38
CA THR A 166 4.40 -2.54 23.15
C THR A 166 4.21 -3.31 24.44
N ALA A 167 2.97 -3.72 24.73
CA ALA A 167 2.67 -4.61 25.84
C ALA A 167 1.68 -5.69 25.41
N SER A 168 1.99 -6.95 25.70
CA SER A 168 1.05 -8.04 25.54
C SER A 168 -0.12 -7.88 26.50
N THR A 169 -1.32 -8.24 26.06
CA THR A 169 -2.51 -8.34 26.92
C THR A 169 -2.82 -9.80 27.22
N GLU A 170 -3.61 -10.06 28.27
CA GLU A 170 -3.93 -11.41 28.72
C GLU A 170 -4.71 -12.25 27.68
N ALA A 171 -5.30 -11.62 26.66
CA ALA A 171 -6.19 -12.24 25.68
C ALA A 171 -5.63 -12.23 24.24
N LEU A 172 -4.37 -12.63 24.05
CA LEU A 172 -3.65 -12.64 22.75
C LEU A 172 -3.60 -11.27 22.04
N GLY A 173 -3.95 -10.18 22.73
CA GLY A 173 -3.90 -8.83 22.21
C GLY A 173 -2.54 -8.17 22.47
N MET A 174 -2.31 -7.06 21.78
CA MET A 174 -1.15 -6.21 22.00
C MET A 174 -1.62 -4.77 22.09
N ARG A 175 -1.20 -4.07 23.14
CA ARG A 175 -1.30 -2.60 23.21
C ARG A 175 -0.04 -2.04 22.58
N VAL A 176 -0.20 -1.11 21.66
CA VAL A 176 0.90 -0.44 20.97
C VAL A 176 0.73 1.06 21.15
N MET A 177 1.76 1.71 21.64
CA MET A 177 1.80 3.17 21.71
C MET A 177 2.57 3.68 20.49
N PHE A 178 1.98 4.65 19.81
CA PHE A 178 2.55 5.32 18.65
C PHE A 178 2.87 6.77 18.99
N ALA A 179 3.98 7.27 18.47
CA ALA A 179 4.30 8.69 18.44
C ALA A 179 4.15 9.19 17.01
N THR A 180 3.47 10.32 16.84
CA THR A 180 3.29 11.02 15.56
C THR A 180 3.71 12.48 15.68
N PRO A 181 3.74 13.27 14.58
CA PRO A 181 4.00 14.71 14.67
C PRO A 181 2.94 15.47 15.49
N GLU A 182 1.78 14.87 15.74
CA GLU A 182 0.64 15.47 16.45
C GLU A 182 0.57 15.06 17.93
N GLY A 183 1.40 14.11 18.36
CA GLY A 183 1.47 13.62 19.73
C GLY A 183 1.57 12.10 19.83
N GLU A 184 1.47 11.60 21.05
CA GLU A 184 1.45 10.16 21.33
C GLU A 184 0.01 9.66 21.55
N PHE A 185 -0.30 8.47 21.02
CA PHE A 185 -1.58 7.80 21.24
C PHE A 185 -1.40 6.28 21.38
N ALA A 186 -2.37 5.61 22.00
CA ALA A 186 -2.36 4.20 22.35
C ALA A 186 -3.63 3.47 21.89
#